data_AF-A0AA96FNP8-F1
#
_entry.id   AF-A0AA96FNP8-F1
#
_cell.length_a   1.000
_cell.length_b   1.000
_cell.length_c   1.000
_cell.angle_alpha   90.00
_cell.angle_beta   90.00
_cell.angle_gamma   90.00
#
_symmetry.space_group_name_H-M   'P 1'
#
loop_
_entity.id
_entity.type
_entity.pdbx_description
1 polymer ?
#
loop_
_entity_poly.entity_id
_entity_poly.type
_entity_poly.pdbx_seq_one_letter_code
_entity_poly.pdbx_strand_id
1 'polypeptide(L)'
;MEDTGRQIVEALASRPDDERPWQALRRAFDVVVQMNDAAPEQALRFLRMLQGTPSPRARHVEKQLGRQEMLAPEIARRLGVDSGRPEDTRPSAPAAAASACVDVAAIAWPTTEGTVPLAVLLDHAMDALGE
;
A
#
# COMPACT_ATOMS: atom_id res chain seq x y z
N MET A 1 -11.43 7.41 4.17
CA MET A 1 -10.85 6.12 3.70
C MET A 1 -10.89 5.97 2.18
N GLU A 2 -11.80 6.64 1.46
CA GLU A 2 -11.69 6.81 -0.01
C GLU A 2 -10.57 7.80 -0.41
N ASP A 3 -10.36 8.87 0.37
CA ASP A 3 -9.34 9.88 0.05
C ASP A 3 -7.89 9.36 0.00
N THR A 4 -7.55 8.38 0.84
CA THR A 4 -6.17 7.85 0.92
C THR A 4 -5.77 7.13 -0.37
N GLY A 5 -6.70 6.44 -1.05
CA GLY A 5 -6.39 5.75 -2.30
C GLY A 5 -5.97 6.71 -3.41
N ARG A 6 -6.71 7.81 -3.57
CA ARG A 6 -6.39 8.89 -4.51
C ARG A 6 -5.07 9.57 -4.17
N GLN A 7 -4.82 9.87 -2.89
CA GLN A 7 -3.55 10.49 -2.46
C GLN A 7 -2.34 9.59 -2.77
N ILE A 8 -2.47 8.27 -2.64
CA ILE A 8 -1.39 7.34 -3.01
C ILE A 8 -1.16 7.37 -4.53
N VAL A 9 -2.21 7.38 -5.35
CA VAL A 9 -2.07 7.48 -6.82
C VAL A 9 -1.42 8.79 -7.23
N GLU A 10 -1.84 9.91 -6.64
CA GLU A 10 -1.23 11.22 -6.88
C GLU A 10 0.25 11.24 -6.45
N ALA A 11 0.56 10.67 -5.29
CA ALA A 11 1.94 10.54 -4.81
C ALA A 11 2.77 9.67 -5.75
N LEU A 12 2.24 8.55 -6.24
CA LEU A 12 2.89 7.69 -7.22
C LEU A 12 3.14 8.42 -8.54
N ALA A 13 2.14 9.15 -9.07
CA ALA A 13 2.27 9.92 -10.30
C ALA A 13 3.30 11.06 -10.18
N SER A 14 3.49 11.61 -8.98
CA SER A 14 4.48 12.66 -8.71
C SER A 14 5.93 12.17 -8.62
N ARG A 15 6.16 10.86 -8.58
CA ARG A 15 7.51 10.29 -8.48
C ARG A 15 8.28 10.48 -9.81
N PRO A 16 9.62 10.64 -9.77
CA PRO A 16 10.43 10.68 -10.98
C PRO A 16 10.19 9.47 -11.90
N ASP A 17 10.20 9.69 -13.22
CA ASP A 17 9.92 8.64 -14.21
C ASP A 17 11.05 7.61 -14.34
N ASP A 18 12.27 7.97 -13.95
CA ASP A 18 13.45 7.09 -13.93
C ASP A 18 13.51 6.19 -12.69
N GLU A 19 12.63 6.40 -11.71
CA GLU A 19 12.54 5.56 -10.52
C GLU A 19 11.89 4.21 -10.85
N ARG A 20 12.52 3.11 -10.40
CA ARG A 20 11.97 1.75 -10.57
C ARG A 20 10.54 1.70 -10.01
N PRO A 21 9.56 1.07 -10.70
CA PRO A 21 8.16 1.06 -10.25
C PRO A 21 7.96 0.58 -8.81
N TRP A 22 8.71 -0.44 -8.38
CA TRP A 22 8.66 -0.95 -7.00
C TRP A 22 9.10 0.10 -5.97
N GLN A 23 10.16 0.86 -6.28
CA GLN A 23 10.65 1.93 -5.43
C GLN A 23 9.66 3.11 -5.41
N ALA A 24 9.09 3.48 -6.56
CA ALA A 24 8.07 4.50 -6.65
C ALA A 24 6.82 4.15 -5.81
N LEU A 25 6.39 2.88 -5.84
CA LEU A 25 5.30 2.36 -4.98
C LEU A 25 5.64 2.51 -3.49
N ARG A 26 6.84 2.11 -3.07
CA ARG A 26 7.27 2.25 -1.68
C ARG A 26 7.16 3.70 -1.21
N ARG A 27 7.64 4.65 -2.02
CA ARG A 27 7.58 6.09 -1.71
C ARG A 27 6.16 6.65 -1.74
N ALA A 28 5.31 6.17 -2.64
CA ALA A 28 3.90 6.56 -2.67
C ALA A 28 3.16 6.16 -1.38
N PHE A 29 3.54 5.03 -0.77
CA PHE A 29 2.97 4.59 0.51
C PHE A 29 3.47 5.36 1.73
N ASP A 30 4.41 6.30 1.60
CA ASP A 30 4.74 7.23 2.69
C ASP A 30 3.50 8.04 3.11
N VAL A 31 2.52 8.25 2.21
CA VAL A 31 1.20 8.82 2.55
C VAL A 31 0.52 8.02 3.67
N VAL A 32 0.54 6.69 3.58
CA VAL A 32 -0.07 5.81 4.59
C VAL A 32 0.72 5.89 5.90
N VAL A 33 2.06 5.87 5.82
CA VAL A 33 2.92 6.00 7.00
C VAL A 33 2.63 7.30 7.75
N GLN A 34 2.68 8.43 7.05
CA GLN A 34 2.48 9.76 7.62
C GLN A 34 1.09 9.92 8.25
N MET A 35 0.05 9.39 7.61
CA MET A 35 -1.31 9.41 8.18
C MET A 35 -1.41 8.65 9.51
N ASN A 36 -0.71 7.51 9.62
CA ASN A 36 -0.71 6.71 10.86
C ASN A 36 0.18 7.36 11.94
N ASP A 37 1.32 7.93 11.56
CA ASP A 37 2.23 8.64 12.47
C ASP A 37 1.64 9.95 13.02
N ALA A 38 0.70 10.58 12.32
CA ALA A 38 0.00 11.76 12.81
C ALA A 38 -0.92 11.47 14.03
N ALA A 39 -1.38 10.23 14.19
CA ALA A 39 -2.25 9.82 15.28
C ALA A 39 -2.05 8.33 15.67
N PRO A 40 -0.85 7.95 16.15
CA PRO A 40 -0.42 6.57 16.24
C PRO A 40 -1.28 5.75 17.20
N GLU A 41 -1.66 6.30 18.36
CA GLU A 41 -2.54 5.59 19.30
C GLU A 41 -3.92 5.31 18.69
N GLN A 42 -4.45 6.25 17.90
CA GLN A 42 -5.77 6.15 17.29
C GLN A 42 -5.74 5.10 16.17
N ALA A 43 -4.67 5.10 15.37
CA ALA A 43 -4.40 4.10 14.36
C ALA A 43 -4.24 2.69 14.97
N LEU A 44 -3.45 2.54 16.04
CA LEU A 44 -3.27 1.26 16.74
C LEU A 44 -4.59 0.72 17.31
N ARG A 45 -5.41 1.58 17.93
CA ARG A 45 -6.75 1.18 18.40
C ARG A 45 -7.64 0.69 17.26
N PHE A 46 -7.65 1.40 16.13
CA PHE A 46 -8.41 1.02 14.95
C PHE A 46 -7.95 -0.33 14.37
N LEU A 47 -6.63 -0.52 14.23
CA LEU A 47 -6.05 -1.74 13.68
C LEU A 47 -6.30 -2.96 14.59
N ARG A 48 -6.23 -2.79 15.91
CA ARG A 48 -6.62 -3.84 16.88
C ARG A 48 -8.09 -4.23 16.75
N MET A 49 -8.99 -3.25 16.63
CA MET A 49 -10.42 -3.50 16.41
C MET A 49 -10.66 -4.25 15.09
N LEU A 50 -9.95 -3.86 14.03
CA LEU A 50 -10.03 -4.49 12.71
C LEU A 50 -9.65 -5.98 12.76
N GLN A 51 -8.63 -6.34 13.54
CA GLN A 51 -8.18 -7.72 13.71
C GLN A 51 -9.13 -8.58 14.56
N GLY A 52 -9.84 -7.96 15.51
CA GLY A 52 -10.72 -8.67 16.44
C GLY A 52 -12.10 -9.06 15.90
N THR A 53 -12.50 -8.63 14.69
CA THR A 53 -13.86 -8.80 14.17
C THR A 53 -13.86 -9.34 12.72
N PRO A 54 -14.61 -10.40 12.38
CA PRO A 54 -14.62 -10.99 11.03
C PRO A 54 -15.16 -10.08 9.91
N SER A 55 -16.20 -9.27 10.16
CA SER A 55 -16.83 -8.45 9.12
C SER A 55 -16.00 -7.24 8.65
N PRO A 56 -15.28 -6.50 9.52
CA PRO A 56 -14.33 -5.49 9.08
C PRO A 56 -13.17 -6.03 8.24
N ARG A 57 -12.75 -7.29 8.45
CA ARG A 57 -11.68 -7.92 7.67
C ARG A 57 -12.08 -8.13 6.21
N ALA A 58 -13.31 -8.58 5.95
CA ALA A 58 -13.84 -8.71 4.58
C ALA A 58 -13.88 -7.36 3.86
N ARG A 59 -14.41 -6.32 4.52
CA ARG A 59 -14.45 -4.95 3.99
C ARG A 59 -13.05 -4.36 3.77
N HIS A 60 -12.05 -4.77 4.54
CA HIS A 60 -10.66 -4.35 4.35
C HIS A 60 -10.06 -4.96 3.07
N VAL A 61 -10.31 -6.25 2.81
CA VAL A 61 -9.90 -6.91 1.56
C VAL A 61 -10.58 -6.29 0.34
N GLU A 62 -11.88 -5.97 0.41
CA GLU A 62 -12.58 -5.28 -0.68
C GLU A 62 -11.95 -3.91 -1.00
N LYS A 63 -11.55 -3.16 0.03
CA LYS A 63 -10.86 -1.87 -0.16
C LYS A 63 -9.44 -2.03 -0.69
N GLN A 64 -8.77 -3.12 -0.31
CA GLN A 64 -7.45 -3.45 -0.85
C GLN A 64 -7.55 -3.67 -2.36
N LEU A 65 -8.52 -4.47 -2.83
CA LEU A 65 -8.76 -4.71 -4.25
C LEU A 65 -9.00 -3.40 -5.01
N GLY A 66 -9.88 -2.53 -4.49
CA GLY A 66 -10.12 -1.22 -5.11
C GLY A 66 -8.87 -0.33 -5.19
N ARG A 67 -7.96 -0.40 -4.19
CA ARG A 67 -6.69 0.34 -4.24
C ARG A 67 -5.75 -0.21 -5.31
N GLN A 68 -5.68 -1.54 -5.46
CA GLN A 68 -4.84 -2.20 -6.45
C GLN A 68 -5.24 -1.80 -7.87
N GLU A 69 -6.55 -1.78 -8.15
CA GLU A 69 -7.10 -1.35 -9.44
C GLU A 69 -6.74 0.10 -9.78
N MET A 70 -6.71 0.98 -8.78
CA MET A 70 -6.35 2.39 -8.98
C MET A 70 -4.86 2.63 -9.27
N LEU A 71 -3.97 1.74 -8.80
CA LEU A 71 -2.52 1.89 -8.99
C LEU A 71 -2.03 1.34 -10.34
N ALA A 72 -2.72 0.32 -10.87
CA ALA A 72 -2.30 -0.38 -12.09
C ALA A 72 -2.10 0.54 -13.32
N PRO A 73 -2.95 1.56 -13.59
CA PRO A 73 -2.74 2.45 -14.73
C PRO A 73 -1.42 3.25 -14.67
N GLU A 74 -1.06 3.75 -13.50
CA GLU A 74 0.18 4.51 -13.32
C GLU A 74 1.41 3.60 -13.41
N ILE A 75 1.33 2.36 -12.93
CA ILE A 75 2.40 1.37 -13.14
C ILE A 75 2.53 1.02 -14.61
N ALA A 76 1.43 0.86 -15.35
CA ALA A 76 1.46 0.59 -16.78
C ALA A 76 2.18 1.71 -17.54
N ARG A 77 1.88 2.97 -17.21
CA ARG A 77 2.56 4.16 -17.75
C ARG A 77 4.07 4.09 -17.52
N ARG A 78 4.51 3.80 -16.29
CA ARG A 78 5.94 3.68 -15.93
C ARG A 78 6.65 2.54 -16.63
N LEU A 79 5.95 1.43 -16.87
CA LEU A 79 6.49 0.28 -17.60
C LEU A 79 6.49 0.50 -19.13
N GLY A 80 5.86 1.57 -19.62
CA GLY A 80 5.69 1.81 -21.07
C GLY A 80 4.80 0.77 -21.74
N VAL A 81 3.86 0.17 -21.01
CA VAL A 81 2.94 -0.86 -21.51
C VAL A 81 1.51 -0.33 -21.60
N ASP A 82 0.71 -0.97 -22.44
CA ASP A 82 -0.69 -0.62 -22.64
C ASP A 82 -1.55 -1.11 -21.46
N SER A 83 -2.19 -0.19 -20.74
CA SER A 83 -3.07 -0.50 -19.61
C SER A 83 -4.40 -1.16 -20.03
N GLY A 84 -4.73 -1.18 -21.32
CA GLY A 84 -5.95 -1.77 -21.86
C GLY A 84 -5.90 -3.28 -22.12
N ARG A 85 -4.75 -3.92 -21.87
CA ARG A 85 -4.53 -5.36 -22.13
C ARG A 85 -4.75 -6.19 -20.86
N PRO A 86 -5.92 -6.85 -20.69
CA PRO A 86 -6.21 -7.60 -19.48
C PRO A 86 -5.28 -8.80 -19.25
N GLU A 87 -4.65 -9.31 -20.30
CA GLU A 87 -3.65 -10.39 -20.23
C GLU A 87 -2.28 -9.94 -19.72
N ASP A 88 -2.00 -8.64 -19.74
CA ASP A 88 -0.74 -8.08 -19.25
C ASP A 88 -0.81 -7.85 -17.74
N THR A 89 -0.37 -8.84 -16.97
CA THR A 89 -0.39 -8.80 -15.50
C THR A 89 0.78 -8.02 -14.90
N ARG A 90 1.72 -7.51 -15.72
CA ARG A 90 2.91 -6.79 -15.24
C ARG A 90 2.60 -5.50 -14.47
N PRO A 91 1.55 -4.72 -14.78
CA PRO A 91 1.18 -3.56 -13.97
C PRO A 91 0.44 -3.91 -12.68
N SER A 92 -0.45 -4.90 -12.73
CA SER A 92 -1.31 -5.26 -11.60
C SER A 92 -0.57 -6.07 -10.54
N ALA A 93 0.37 -6.93 -10.93
CA ALA A 93 1.17 -7.74 -10.00
C ALA A 93 1.93 -6.90 -8.94
N PRO A 94 2.77 -5.90 -9.30
CA PRO A 94 3.47 -5.08 -8.31
C PRO A 94 2.50 -4.19 -7.52
N ALA A 95 1.41 -3.68 -8.13
CA ALA A 95 0.38 -2.92 -7.41
C ALA A 95 -0.29 -3.77 -6.32
N ALA A 96 -0.61 -5.03 -6.63
CA ALA A 96 -1.18 -6.00 -5.71
C ALA A 96 -0.21 -6.37 -4.58
N ALA A 97 1.01 -6.74 -4.95
CA ALA A 97 2.05 -7.14 -4.00
C ALA A 97 2.39 -5.99 -3.03
N ALA A 98 2.62 -4.78 -3.53
CA ALA A 98 2.97 -3.65 -2.69
C ALA A 98 1.81 -3.23 -1.77
N SER A 99 0.55 -3.33 -2.24
CA SER A 99 -0.62 -3.12 -1.38
C SER A 99 -0.68 -4.16 -0.25
N ALA A 100 -0.39 -5.43 -0.54
CA ALA A 100 -0.32 -6.47 0.49
C ALA A 100 0.80 -6.22 1.51
N CYS A 101 1.95 -5.68 1.10
CA CYS A 101 3.02 -5.29 2.04
C CYS A 101 2.54 -4.24 3.06
N VAL A 102 1.76 -3.24 2.62
CA VAL A 102 1.16 -2.24 3.51
C VAL A 102 0.21 -2.89 4.51
N ASP A 103 -0.63 -3.80 4.06
CA ASP A 103 -1.59 -4.47 4.96
C ASP A 103 -0.88 -5.40 5.95
N VAL A 104 0.16 -6.13 5.52
CA VAL A 104 1.02 -6.93 6.40
C VAL A 104 1.69 -6.06 7.46
N ALA A 105 2.28 -4.93 7.07
CA ALA A 105 2.91 -3.99 7.99
C ALA A 105 1.90 -3.42 8.99
N ALA A 106 0.72 -3.00 8.52
CA ALA A 106 -0.34 -2.47 9.37
C ALA A 106 -0.91 -3.54 10.34
N ILE A 107 -0.97 -4.81 9.93
CA ILE A 107 -1.38 -5.94 10.77
C ILE A 107 -0.33 -6.25 11.83
N ALA A 108 0.95 -6.17 11.49
CA ALA A 108 2.05 -6.42 12.42
C ALA A 108 2.23 -5.28 13.43
N TRP A 109 1.96 -4.03 13.04
CA TRP A 109 2.27 -2.87 13.86
C TRP A 109 1.67 -2.90 15.29
N PRO A 110 0.39 -3.31 15.50
CA PRO A 110 -0.16 -3.48 16.84
C PRO A 110 0.58 -4.44 17.76
N THR A 111 1.23 -5.49 17.22
CA THR A 111 1.98 -6.48 18.01
C THR A 111 3.30 -5.92 18.53
N THR A 112 3.79 -4.86 17.90
CA THR A 112 4.96 -4.08 18.36
C THR A 112 4.57 -2.97 19.36
N GLU A 113 3.29 -2.84 19.68
CA GLU A 113 2.73 -1.71 20.45
C GLU A 113 3.05 -0.33 19.87
N GLY A 114 3.40 -0.27 18.57
CA GLY A 114 3.84 0.95 17.92
C GLY A 114 5.30 1.34 18.18
N THR A 115 6.06 0.53 18.92
CA THR A 115 7.47 0.81 19.24
C THR A 115 8.37 0.70 18.01
N VAL A 116 7.99 -0.12 17.03
CA VAL A 116 8.63 -0.16 15.71
C VAL A 116 7.85 0.77 14.78
N PRO A 117 8.50 1.73 14.09
CA PRO A 117 7.82 2.61 13.14
C PRO A 117 7.15 1.83 12.02
N LEU A 118 5.96 2.26 11.59
CA LEU A 118 5.23 1.60 10.49
C LEU A 118 6.04 1.57 9.19
N ALA A 119 6.81 2.63 8.90
CA ALA A 119 7.74 2.67 7.77
C ALA A 119 8.75 1.50 7.79
N VAL A 120 9.30 1.17 8.95
CA VAL A 120 10.28 0.07 9.08
C VAL A 120 9.63 -1.28 8.80
N LEU A 121 8.41 -1.49 9.30
CA LEU A 121 7.65 -2.71 9.01
C LEU A 121 7.27 -2.81 7.53
N LEU A 122 6.97 -1.68 6.88
CA LEU A 122 6.70 -1.62 5.46
C LEU A 122 7.96 -1.91 4.62
N ASP A 123 9.11 -1.37 5.02
CA ASP A 123 10.41 -1.65 4.38
C ASP A 123 10.70 -3.16 4.45
N HIS A 124 10.61 -3.78 5.63
CA HIS A 124 10.80 -5.23 5.77
C HIS A 124 9.87 -6.04 4.84
N ALA A 125 8.60 -5.65 4.74
CA ALA A 125 7.63 -6.36 3.91
C ALA A 125 7.88 -6.19 2.41
N MET A 126 8.33 -5.02 1.96
CA MET A 126 8.60 -4.75 0.55
C MET A 126 9.97 -5.27 0.10
N ASP A 127 10.98 -5.21 0.96
CA ASP A 127 12.32 -5.72 0.67
C ASP A 127 12.32 -7.24 0.48
N ALA A 128 11.43 -7.96 1.18
CA ALA A 128 11.24 -9.41 1.02
C ALA A 128 10.79 -9.85 -0.39
N LEU A 129 10.34 -8.92 -1.24
CA LEU A 129 9.88 -9.18 -2.61
C LEU A 129 10.74 -8.46 -3.68
N GLY A 130 11.66 -7.60 -3.26
CA GLY A 130 12.32 -6.61 -4.13
C GLY A 130 13.78 -6.90 -4.47
N GLU A 131 14.25 -8.14 -4.29
CA GLU A 131 15.63 -8.58 -4.58
C GLU A 131 16.12 -8.20 -5.98
#